data_AF-A0A1H2K2C8-F1
#
_entry.id   AF-A0A1H2K2C8-F1
#
_cell.length_a   1.000
_cell.length_b   1.000
_cell.length_c   1.000
_cell.angle_alpha   90.00
_cell.angle_beta   90.00
_cell.angle_gamma   90.00
#
_symmetry.space_group_name_H-M   'P 1'
#
loop_
_entity.id
_entity.type
_entity.pdbx_description
1 polymer ?
#
loop_
_entity_poly.entity_id
_entity_poly.type
_entity_poly.pdbx_seq_one_letter_code
_entity_poly.pdbx_strand_id
1 'polypeptide(L)'
;MPIVGLDRERGFALIAEMNSTRNLLAYGLRVLRTAAFVETTRDPILTMLSIGVEKLYKLTLGIVALDRDQAWPSAQETMAWGHKLDEMHEAVMAELRVRTADTSEHVRARFAGVEADPVVEPVIEALDMYGRRGRFFFLDLLGEKPQSWVGPDAAWQKIESAALADPAVATLYSATTTNVGDNDIWADFVAGLNERIALAVEQLWTMVAVCGRNHALGETGVVFGFEVHPGAVGRQVSGR
;
A
#
# COMPACT_ATOMS: atom_id res chain seq x y z
N MET A 1 -11.06 22.89 -10.12
CA MET A 1 -11.57 22.16 -11.30
C MET A 1 -12.76 21.33 -10.85
N PRO A 2 -13.95 21.46 -11.47
CA PRO A 2 -15.07 20.57 -11.16
C PRO A 2 -14.73 19.14 -11.59
N ILE A 3 -15.05 18.15 -10.75
CA ILE A 3 -14.88 16.72 -11.05
C ILE A 3 -16.24 16.20 -11.49
N VAL A 4 -16.33 15.66 -12.70
CA VAL A 4 -17.60 15.16 -13.27
C VAL A 4 -18.17 14.06 -12.35
N GLY A 5 -19.49 14.11 -12.12
CA GLY A 5 -20.19 13.17 -11.23
C GLY A 5 -20.09 13.50 -9.73
N LEU A 6 -19.38 14.57 -9.35
CA LEU A 6 -19.29 15.04 -7.96
C LEU A 6 -19.74 16.51 -7.84
N ASP A 7 -20.48 16.81 -6.77
CA ASP A 7 -20.66 18.19 -6.34
C ASP A 7 -19.34 18.79 -5.80
N ARG A 8 -19.36 20.10 -5.53
CA ARG A 8 -18.17 20.82 -5.08
C ARG A 8 -17.62 20.31 -3.75
N GLU A 9 -18.48 19.96 -2.81
CA GLU A 9 -18.07 19.50 -1.47
C GLU A 9 -17.41 18.12 -1.57
N ARG A 10 -18.04 17.20 -2.30
CA ARG A 10 -17.49 15.86 -2.59
C ARG A 10 -16.19 15.93 -3.38
N GLY A 11 -16.06 16.87 -4.31
CA GLY A 11 -14.81 17.13 -5.02
C GLY A 11 -13.66 17.54 -4.08
N PHE A 12 -13.92 18.40 -3.09
CA PHE A 12 -12.91 18.76 -2.08
C PHE A 12 -12.58 17.59 -1.14
N ALA A 13 -13.58 16.81 -0.74
CA ALA A 13 -13.37 15.61 0.06
C ALA A 13 -12.45 14.61 -0.66
N LEU A 14 -12.67 14.38 -1.96
CA LEU A 14 -11.82 13.53 -2.78
C LEU A 14 -10.36 14.02 -2.78
N ILE A 15 -10.13 15.32 -2.95
CA ILE A 15 -8.77 15.91 -2.90
C ILE A 15 -8.11 15.73 -1.53
N ALA A 16 -8.86 15.95 -0.45
CA ALA A 16 -8.35 15.75 0.90
C ALA A 16 -7.94 14.28 1.13
N GLU A 17 -8.75 13.33 0.65
CA GLU A 17 -8.46 11.91 0.76
C GLU A 17 -7.26 11.47 -0.09
N MET A 18 -7.11 12.00 -1.31
CA MET A 18 -5.91 11.76 -2.15
C MET A 18 -4.63 12.25 -1.44
N ASN A 19 -4.68 13.45 -0.85
CA ASN A 19 -3.56 14.01 -0.09
C ASN A 19 -3.24 13.16 1.15
N SER A 20 -4.26 12.76 1.92
CA SER A 20 -4.11 11.90 3.09
C SER A 20 -3.48 10.56 2.72
N THR A 21 -3.96 9.94 1.64
CA THR A 21 -3.46 8.65 1.12
C THR A 21 -1.99 8.73 0.78
N ARG A 22 -1.62 9.71 -0.06
CA ARG A 22 -0.23 9.93 -0.47
C ARG A 22 0.69 10.14 0.73
N ASN A 23 0.26 10.95 1.70
CA ASN A 23 1.10 11.26 2.87
C ASN A 23 1.28 10.03 3.77
N LEU A 24 0.22 9.27 4.04
CA LEU A 24 0.29 8.05 4.84
C LEU A 24 1.25 7.03 4.22
N LEU A 25 1.13 6.79 2.91
CA LEU A 25 2.03 5.89 2.18
C LEU A 25 3.48 6.40 2.21
N ALA A 26 3.69 7.68 1.93
CA ALA A 26 5.03 8.27 1.91
C ALA A 26 5.74 8.20 3.27
N TYR A 27 5.05 8.57 4.35
CA TYR A 27 5.63 8.51 5.69
C TYR A 27 5.81 7.06 6.17
N GLY A 28 4.85 6.17 5.88
CA GLY A 28 4.98 4.75 6.18
C GLY A 28 6.19 4.11 5.51
N LEU A 29 6.36 4.34 4.21
CA LEU A 29 7.52 3.87 3.44
C LEU A 29 8.84 4.48 3.92
N ARG A 30 8.85 5.77 4.26
CA ARG A 30 10.04 6.43 4.81
C ARG A 30 10.47 5.80 6.14
N VAL A 31 9.52 5.58 7.06
CA VAL A 31 9.83 4.97 8.35
C VAL A 31 10.28 3.53 8.14
N LEU A 32 9.61 2.75 7.29
CA LEU A 32 10.03 1.38 6.96
C LEU A 32 11.49 1.31 6.48
N ARG A 33 11.88 2.18 5.55
CA ARG A 33 13.25 2.21 4.99
C ARG A 33 14.32 2.64 5.98
N THR A 34 13.97 3.52 6.92
CA THR A 34 14.93 4.19 7.81
C THR A 34 14.91 3.69 9.24
N ALA A 35 13.99 2.78 9.58
CA ALA A 35 13.86 2.23 10.91
C ALA A 35 15.12 1.45 11.29
N ALA A 36 15.84 1.94 12.31
CA ALA A 36 16.99 1.25 12.87
C ALA A 36 16.60 -0.05 13.59
N PHE A 37 15.36 -0.13 14.11
CA PHE A 37 14.82 -1.30 14.83
C PHE A 37 13.35 -1.48 14.49
N VAL A 38 13.07 -2.27 13.45
CA VAL A 38 11.69 -2.51 12.98
C VAL A 38 10.82 -3.12 14.08
N GLU A 39 11.40 -3.88 15.00
CA GLU A 39 10.72 -4.50 16.14
C GLU A 39 10.05 -3.46 17.05
N THR A 40 10.62 -2.26 17.16
CA THR A 40 10.09 -1.16 17.98
C THR A 40 9.26 -0.15 17.20
N THR A 41 9.39 -0.14 15.87
CA THR A 41 8.67 0.80 14.98
C THR A 41 7.63 0.13 14.09
N ARG A 42 7.37 -1.17 14.27
CA ARG A 42 6.42 -1.95 13.46
C ARG A 42 5.00 -1.40 13.54
N ASP A 43 4.56 -1.04 14.74
CA ASP A 43 3.20 -0.53 14.98
C ASP A 43 2.88 0.75 14.18
N PRO A 44 3.70 1.82 14.23
CA PRO A 44 3.44 3.01 13.41
C PRO A 44 3.60 2.74 11.90
N ILE A 45 4.53 1.86 11.48
CA ILE A 45 4.66 1.47 10.06
C ILE A 45 3.36 0.80 9.58
N LEU A 46 2.91 -0.25 10.27
CA LEU A 46 1.70 -0.99 9.92
C LEU A 46 0.46 -0.10 9.99
N THR A 47 0.37 0.81 10.97
CA THR A 47 -0.72 1.79 11.05
C THR A 47 -0.78 2.67 9.80
N MET A 48 0.34 3.32 9.45
CA MET A 48 0.38 4.22 8.31
C MET A 48 0.12 3.49 6.99
N LEU A 49 0.74 2.33 6.79
CA LEU A 49 0.60 1.56 5.56
C LEU A 49 -0.79 0.91 5.43
N SER A 50 -1.35 0.37 6.52
CA SER A 50 -2.69 -0.23 6.50
C SER A 50 -3.74 0.81 6.11
N ILE A 51 -3.73 1.98 6.76
CA ILE A 51 -4.67 3.07 6.43
C ILE A 51 -4.37 3.64 5.04
N GLY A 52 -3.09 3.80 4.68
CA GLY A 52 -2.68 4.34 3.38
C GLY A 52 -3.13 3.48 2.20
N VAL A 53 -2.90 2.16 2.27
CA VAL A 53 -3.33 1.20 1.24
C VAL A 53 -4.85 1.08 1.22
N GLU A 54 -5.53 1.09 2.38
CA GLU A 54 -6.99 1.04 2.44
C GLU A 54 -7.61 2.23 1.71
N LYS A 55 -7.14 3.44 2.00
CA LYS A 55 -7.61 4.65 1.30
C LYS A 55 -7.28 4.59 -0.19
N LEU A 56 -6.09 4.13 -0.58
CA LEU A 56 -5.71 3.97 -1.98
C LEU A 56 -6.70 3.07 -2.74
N TYR A 57 -7.07 1.92 -2.18
CA TYR A 57 -8.03 1.02 -2.81
C TYR A 57 -9.44 1.57 -2.85
N LYS A 58 -9.93 2.14 -1.75
CA LYS A 58 -11.27 2.76 -1.72
C LYS A 58 -11.39 3.90 -2.73
N LEU A 59 -10.35 4.72 -2.86
CA LEU A 59 -10.29 5.78 -3.87
C LEU A 59 -10.29 5.20 -5.28
N THR A 60 -9.48 4.16 -5.53
CA THR A 60 -9.41 3.51 -6.84
C THR A 60 -10.75 2.92 -7.25
N LEU A 61 -11.40 2.15 -6.38
CA LEU A 61 -12.71 1.56 -6.62
C LEU A 61 -13.81 2.63 -6.77
N GLY A 62 -13.74 3.70 -5.97
CA GLY A 62 -14.65 4.84 -6.10
C GLY A 62 -14.51 5.57 -7.44
N ILE A 63 -13.29 5.72 -7.95
CA ILE A 63 -13.02 6.30 -9.26
C ILE A 63 -13.48 5.38 -10.39
N VAL A 64 -13.27 4.07 -10.26
CA VAL A 64 -13.81 3.08 -11.21
C VAL A 64 -15.33 3.19 -11.31
N ALA A 65 -16.02 3.29 -10.17
CA ALA A 65 -17.47 3.49 -10.14
C ALA A 65 -17.88 4.84 -10.72
N LEU A 66 -17.14 5.91 -10.43
CA LEU A 66 -17.41 7.24 -10.99
C LEU A 66 -17.26 7.26 -12.52
N ASP A 67 -16.24 6.58 -13.05
CA ASP A 67 -16.03 6.43 -14.50
C ASP A 67 -17.18 5.64 -15.15
N ARG A 68 -17.53 4.48 -14.57
CA ARG A 68 -18.55 3.58 -15.10
C ARG A 68 -19.97 4.13 -14.98
N ASP A 69 -20.32 4.63 -13.81
CA ASP A 69 -21.70 4.93 -13.39
C ASP A 69 -21.99 6.44 -13.32
N GLN A 70 -20.97 7.28 -13.54
CA GLN A 70 -21.04 8.74 -13.40
C GLN A 70 -21.49 9.18 -11.98
N ALA A 71 -21.28 8.30 -11.00
CA ALA A 71 -21.64 8.51 -9.60
C ALA A 71 -20.63 7.86 -8.66
N TRP A 72 -20.36 8.52 -7.53
CA TRP A 72 -19.58 7.93 -6.46
C TRP A 72 -20.39 6.87 -5.70
N PRO A 73 -19.78 5.77 -5.23
CA PRO A 73 -20.48 4.76 -4.43
C PRO A 73 -21.13 5.37 -3.19
N SER A 74 -22.31 4.85 -2.84
CA SER A 74 -23.04 5.27 -1.65
C SER A 74 -22.28 4.97 -0.35
N ALA A 75 -22.70 5.61 0.73
CA ALA A 75 -22.17 5.30 2.07
C ALA A 75 -22.33 3.82 2.41
N GLN A 76 -23.43 3.18 2.00
CA GLN A 76 -23.67 1.76 2.24
C GLN A 76 -22.68 0.87 1.47
N GLU A 77 -22.42 1.17 0.20
CA GLU A 77 -21.46 0.43 -0.63
C GLU A 77 -20.03 0.59 -0.10
N THR A 78 -19.64 1.82 0.26
CA THR A 78 -18.30 2.07 0.82
C THR A 78 -18.12 1.47 2.22
N MET A 79 -19.18 1.40 3.03
CA MET A 79 -19.18 0.68 4.31
C MET A 79 -19.04 -0.83 4.12
N ALA A 80 -19.64 -1.40 3.08
CA ALA A 80 -19.57 -2.83 2.80
C ALA A 80 -18.14 -3.31 2.49
N TRP A 81 -17.29 -2.43 1.93
CA TRP A 81 -15.86 -2.69 1.77
C TRP A 81 -15.12 -2.86 3.11
N GLY A 82 -15.61 -2.21 4.18
CA GLY A 82 -15.05 -2.34 5.53
C GLY A 82 -13.55 -2.03 5.61
N HIS A 83 -12.83 -2.84 6.39
CA HIS A 83 -11.36 -2.84 6.51
C HIS A 83 -10.73 -4.01 5.75
N LYS A 84 -11.39 -4.46 4.68
CA LYS A 84 -11.08 -5.74 4.03
C LYS A 84 -10.08 -5.57 2.88
N LEU A 85 -8.83 -5.40 3.24
CA LEU A 85 -7.76 -5.07 2.30
C LEU A 85 -7.47 -6.21 1.32
N ASP A 86 -7.64 -7.46 1.72
CA ASP A 86 -7.57 -8.65 0.86
C ASP A 86 -8.64 -8.61 -0.25
N GLU A 87 -9.92 -8.50 0.11
CA GLU A 87 -11.04 -8.43 -0.82
C GLU A 87 -10.92 -7.18 -1.74
N MET A 88 -10.48 -6.03 -1.18
CA MET A 88 -10.26 -4.82 -1.97
C MET A 88 -9.06 -4.94 -2.91
N HIS A 89 -7.98 -5.63 -2.51
CA HIS A 89 -6.84 -5.88 -3.38
C HIS A 89 -7.27 -6.70 -4.60
N GLU A 90 -7.98 -7.80 -4.38
CA GLU A 90 -8.52 -8.64 -5.47
C GLU A 90 -9.40 -7.83 -6.42
N ALA A 91 -10.32 -7.03 -5.87
CA ALA A 91 -11.21 -6.18 -6.67
C ALA A 91 -10.45 -5.14 -7.51
N VAL A 92 -9.46 -4.46 -6.91
CA VAL A 92 -8.63 -3.47 -7.62
C VAL A 92 -7.79 -4.14 -8.71
N MET A 93 -7.15 -5.27 -8.40
CA MET A 93 -6.34 -6.00 -9.37
C MET A 93 -7.18 -6.54 -10.53
N ALA A 94 -8.40 -7.02 -10.26
CA ALA A 94 -9.34 -7.45 -11.29
C ALA A 94 -9.76 -6.30 -12.23
N GLU A 95 -10.15 -5.15 -11.67
CA GLU A 95 -10.49 -3.95 -12.44
C GLU A 95 -9.31 -3.48 -13.30
N LEU A 96 -8.12 -3.37 -12.72
CA LEU A 96 -6.94 -2.91 -13.42
C LEU A 96 -6.48 -3.90 -14.49
N ARG A 97 -6.62 -5.22 -14.30
CA ARG A 97 -6.31 -6.22 -15.33
C ARG A 97 -7.13 -5.99 -16.60
N VAL A 98 -8.44 -5.76 -16.45
CA VAL A 98 -9.33 -5.47 -17.59
C VAL A 98 -8.99 -4.12 -18.20
N ARG A 99 -8.86 -3.08 -17.38
CA ARG A 99 -8.68 -1.68 -17.84
C ARG A 99 -7.30 -1.42 -18.45
N THR A 100 -6.31 -2.27 -18.19
CA THR A 100 -4.95 -2.12 -18.74
C THR A 100 -4.64 -3.02 -19.92
N ALA A 101 -5.54 -3.96 -20.28
CA ALA A 101 -5.31 -4.95 -21.35
C ALA A 101 -4.86 -4.31 -22.67
N ASP A 102 -5.54 -3.23 -23.09
CA ASP A 102 -5.28 -2.54 -24.37
C ASP A 102 -4.43 -1.26 -24.23
N THR A 103 -3.77 -1.07 -23.08
CA THR A 103 -2.94 0.13 -22.83
C THR A 103 -1.51 -0.01 -23.40
N SER A 104 -0.61 0.93 -23.09
CA SER A 104 0.79 0.82 -23.52
C SER A 104 1.51 -0.35 -22.85
N GLU A 105 2.55 -0.87 -23.48
CA GLU A 105 3.41 -1.90 -22.89
C GLU A 105 3.98 -1.46 -21.54
N HIS A 106 4.29 -0.17 -21.39
CA HIS A 106 4.76 0.39 -20.12
C HIS A 106 3.76 0.17 -18.97
N VAL A 107 2.47 0.43 -19.20
CA VAL A 107 1.43 0.26 -18.18
C VAL A 107 1.20 -1.22 -17.88
N ARG A 108 1.12 -2.06 -18.92
CA ARG A 108 0.98 -3.52 -18.75
C ARG A 108 2.14 -4.15 -17.99
N ALA A 109 3.38 -3.77 -18.31
CA ALA A 109 4.56 -4.28 -17.63
C ALA A 109 4.60 -3.88 -16.15
N ARG A 110 4.14 -2.67 -15.81
CA ARG A 110 4.01 -2.23 -14.42
C ARG A 110 2.96 -3.03 -13.65
N PHE A 111 1.80 -3.27 -14.26
CA PHE A 111 0.76 -4.12 -13.67
C PHE A 111 1.28 -5.54 -13.44
N ALA A 112 1.85 -6.17 -14.47
CA ALA A 112 2.40 -7.52 -14.40
C ALA A 112 3.53 -7.64 -13.36
N GLY A 113 4.35 -6.59 -13.20
CA GLY A 113 5.41 -6.56 -12.18
C GLY A 113 4.89 -6.60 -10.76
N VAL A 114 3.76 -5.93 -10.46
CA VAL A 114 3.11 -6.01 -9.14
C VAL A 114 2.42 -7.35 -8.95
N GLU A 115 1.74 -7.85 -9.99
CA GLU A 115 1.06 -9.15 -9.96
C GLU A 115 2.02 -10.31 -9.72
N ALA A 116 3.24 -10.23 -10.25
CA ALA A 116 4.26 -11.26 -10.10
C ALA A 116 5.16 -11.08 -8.87
N ASP A 117 5.03 -9.98 -8.10
CA ASP A 117 5.87 -9.74 -6.93
C ASP A 117 5.38 -10.59 -5.73
N PRO A 118 6.17 -11.60 -5.28
CA PRO A 118 5.74 -12.52 -4.22
C PRO A 118 5.62 -11.86 -2.83
N VAL A 119 6.10 -10.62 -2.67
CA VAL A 119 6.03 -9.88 -1.40
C VAL A 119 4.70 -9.14 -1.26
N VAL A 120 4.01 -8.83 -2.37
CA VAL A 120 2.79 -8.02 -2.35
C VAL A 120 1.67 -8.69 -1.55
N GLU A 121 1.37 -9.96 -1.82
CA GLU A 121 0.28 -10.68 -1.13
C GLU A 121 0.52 -10.81 0.40
N PRO A 122 1.69 -11.25 0.90
CA PRO A 122 2.00 -11.23 2.33
C PRO A 122 1.87 -9.86 2.98
N VAL A 123 2.24 -8.79 2.25
CA VAL A 123 2.07 -7.42 2.72
C VAL A 123 0.58 -7.09 2.86
N ILE A 124 -0.25 -7.36 1.85
CA ILE A 124 -1.69 -7.11 1.91
C ILE A 124 -2.35 -7.89 3.04
N GLU A 125 -2.02 -9.18 3.21
CA GLU A 125 -2.53 -9.99 4.32
C GLU A 125 -2.20 -9.38 5.69
N ALA A 126 -0.95 -8.95 5.89
CA ALA A 126 -0.51 -8.37 7.15
C ALA A 126 -1.19 -7.02 7.42
N LEU A 127 -1.33 -6.18 6.41
CA LEU A 127 -2.01 -4.89 6.51
C LEU A 127 -3.51 -5.04 6.78
N ASP A 128 -4.17 -6.03 6.15
CA ASP A 128 -5.58 -6.38 6.41
C ASP A 128 -5.78 -6.79 7.86
N MET A 129 -5.02 -7.80 8.30
CA MET A 129 -5.09 -8.30 9.66
C MET A 129 -4.86 -7.16 10.66
N TYR A 130 -3.84 -6.34 10.41
CA TYR A 130 -3.47 -5.26 11.31
C TYR A 130 -4.58 -4.21 11.44
N GLY A 131 -5.16 -3.79 10.31
CA GLY A 131 -6.25 -2.81 10.27
C GLY A 131 -7.53 -3.30 10.96
N ARG A 132 -7.88 -4.58 10.78
CA ARG A 132 -9.08 -5.18 11.38
C ARG A 132 -8.95 -5.40 12.89
N ARG A 133 -7.78 -5.85 13.35
CA ARG A 133 -7.61 -6.37 14.73
C ARG A 133 -6.20 -6.29 15.30
N GLY A 134 -5.15 -6.28 14.47
CA GLY A 134 -3.76 -6.32 14.94
C GLY A 134 -3.33 -5.16 15.83
N ARG A 135 -3.81 -3.95 15.57
CA ARG A 135 -3.49 -2.76 16.39
C ARG A 135 -3.95 -2.84 17.85
N PHE A 136 -4.85 -3.77 18.17
CA PHE A 136 -5.33 -4.01 19.55
C PHE A 136 -4.88 -5.37 20.10
N PHE A 137 -4.03 -6.12 19.39
CA PHE A 137 -3.65 -7.48 19.77
C PHE A 137 -3.12 -7.57 21.21
N PHE A 138 -2.14 -6.74 21.57
CA PHE A 138 -1.56 -6.75 22.92
C PHE A 138 -2.54 -6.19 23.97
N LEU A 139 -3.40 -5.22 23.61
CA LEU A 139 -4.43 -4.71 24.51
C LEU A 139 -5.50 -5.78 24.81
N ASP A 140 -5.89 -6.55 23.80
CA ASP A 140 -6.80 -7.69 23.94
C ASP A 140 -6.18 -8.79 24.82
N LEU A 141 -4.88 -9.07 24.67
CA LEU A 141 -4.15 -10.00 25.53
C LEU A 141 -4.13 -9.54 27.00
N LEU A 142 -3.89 -8.25 27.24
CA LEU A 142 -3.95 -7.67 28.60
C LEU A 142 -5.36 -7.79 29.20
N GLY A 143 -6.40 -7.77 28.36
CA GLY A 143 -7.79 -8.01 28.74
C GLY A 143 -8.19 -9.49 28.81
N GLU A 144 -7.24 -10.43 28.80
CA GLU A 144 -7.45 -11.89 28.85
C GLU A 144 -8.32 -12.44 27.71
N LYS A 145 -8.45 -11.70 26.59
CA LYS A 145 -9.20 -12.18 25.44
C LYS A 145 -8.39 -13.25 24.70
N PRO A 146 -8.96 -14.46 24.48
CA PRO A 146 -8.28 -15.51 23.72
C PRO A 146 -7.92 -15.05 22.30
N GLN A 147 -6.67 -15.27 21.91
CA GLN A 147 -6.20 -15.00 20.55
C GLN A 147 -6.35 -16.27 19.70
N SER A 148 -7.39 -16.32 18.87
CA SER A 148 -7.70 -17.46 17.99
C SER A 148 -7.05 -17.36 16.60
N TRP A 149 -6.19 -16.37 16.38
CA TRP A 149 -5.66 -16.03 15.06
C TRP A 149 -4.18 -15.60 15.14
N VAL A 150 -3.51 -15.57 14.00
CA VAL A 150 -2.07 -15.32 13.87
C VAL A 150 -1.72 -13.88 14.24
N GLY A 151 -0.94 -13.68 15.31
CA GLY A 151 -0.58 -12.34 15.80
C GLY A 151 0.26 -11.50 14.81
N PRO A 152 0.43 -10.19 15.10
CA PRO A 152 1.12 -9.25 14.22
C PRO A 152 2.58 -9.63 13.93
N ASP A 153 3.28 -10.24 14.87
CA ASP A 153 4.67 -10.67 14.69
C ASP A 153 4.79 -11.79 13.65
N ALA A 154 3.92 -12.78 13.72
CA ALA A 154 3.91 -13.88 12.76
C ALA A 154 3.44 -13.43 11.37
N ALA A 155 2.53 -12.45 11.29
CA ALA A 155 2.19 -11.83 9.99
C ALA A 155 3.38 -11.07 9.39
N TRP A 156 4.15 -10.37 10.21
CA TRP A 156 5.36 -9.69 9.76
C TRP A 156 6.45 -10.68 9.29
N GLN A 157 6.66 -11.77 10.02
CA GLN A 157 7.60 -12.82 9.62
C GLN A 157 7.27 -13.42 8.24
N LYS A 158 6.00 -13.51 7.86
CA LYS A 158 5.63 -13.94 6.50
C LYS A 158 6.13 -12.96 5.44
N ILE A 159 6.00 -11.66 5.68
CA ILE A 159 6.52 -10.61 4.79
C ILE A 159 8.04 -10.75 4.66
N GLU A 160 8.74 -10.86 5.79
CA GLU A 160 10.20 -11.01 5.81
C GLU A 160 10.64 -12.27 5.09
N SER A 161 9.92 -13.39 5.28
CA SER A 161 10.22 -14.65 4.59
C SER A 161 10.06 -14.54 3.09
N ALA A 162 9.01 -13.85 2.61
CA ALA A 162 8.80 -13.60 1.20
C ALA A 162 9.88 -12.67 0.60
N ALA A 163 10.26 -11.62 1.34
CA ALA A 163 11.31 -10.70 0.93
C ALA A 163 12.69 -11.37 0.92
N LEU A 164 12.97 -12.28 1.85
CA LEU A 164 14.20 -13.05 1.92
C LEU A 164 14.38 -14.01 0.74
N ALA A 165 13.29 -14.40 0.07
CA ALA A 165 13.37 -15.20 -1.16
C ALA A 165 13.95 -14.40 -2.35
N ASP A 166 14.05 -13.07 -2.24
CA ASP A 166 14.75 -12.24 -3.23
C ASP A 166 16.26 -12.53 -3.20
N PRO A 167 16.90 -12.88 -4.33
CA PRO A 167 18.33 -13.23 -4.38
C PRO A 167 19.25 -12.15 -3.79
N ALA A 168 18.91 -10.87 -3.95
CA ALA A 168 19.71 -9.77 -3.41
C ALA A 168 19.67 -9.76 -1.87
N VAL A 169 18.49 -9.96 -1.29
CA VAL A 169 18.30 -10.03 0.17
C VAL A 169 18.91 -11.31 0.75
N ALA A 170 18.73 -12.45 0.08
CA ALA A 170 19.33 -13.73 0.48
C ALA A 170 20.87 -13.68 0.54
N THR A 171 21.48 -12.93 -0.39
CA THR A 171 22.93 -12.71 -0.42
C THR A 171 23.39 -11.92 0.81
N LEU A 172 22.68 -10.84 1.16
CA LEU A 172 22.96 -10.07 2.37
C LEU A 172 22.80 -10.94 3.62
N TYR A 173 21.72 -11.72 3.70
CA TYR A 173 21.49 -12.63 4.83
C TYR A 173 22.63 -13.66 4.97
N SER A 174 23.10 -14.24 3.86
CA SER A 174 24.22 -15.19 3.87
C SER A 174 25.55 -14.57 4.34
N ALA A 175 25.74 -13.26 4.11
CA ALA A 175 26.90 -12.54 4.64
C ALA A 175 26.84 -12.41 6.17
N THR A 176 25.64 -12.24 6.76
CA THR A 176 25.46 -12.17 8.22
C THR A 176 25.82 -13.47 8.92
N THR A 177 25.49 -14.63 8.30
CA THR A 177 25.76 -15.94 8.90
C THR A 177 27.24 -16.32 8.83
N THR A 178 27.96 -15.77 7.85
CA THR A 178 29.41 -15.99 7.67
C THR A 178 30.23 -15.08 8.58
N ASN A 179 29.75 -13.86 8.86
CA ASN A 179 30.46 -12.83 9.64
C ASN A 179 29.73 -12.52 10.95
N VAL A 180 29.54 -13.56 11.77
CA VAL A 180 28.81 -13.45 13.04
C VAL A 180 29.47 -12.42 13.96
N GLY A 181 28.70 -11.41 14.37
CA GLY A 181 29.17 -10.34 15.26
C GLY A 181 29.58 -9.05 14.55
N ASP A 182 29.55 -9.01 13.21
CA ASP A 182 29.71 -7.79 12.43
C ASP A 182 28.39 -7.01 12.37
N ASN A 183 28.31 -5.91 13.13
CA ASN A 183 27.12 -5.08 13.21
C ASN A 183 26.82 -4.31 11.93
N ASP A 184 27.83 -4.00 11.12
CA ASP A 184 27.64 -3.26 9.87
C ASP A 184 27.00 -4.16 8.82
N ILE A 185 27.46 -5.41 8.71
CA ILE A 185 26.85 -6.43 7.84
C ILE A 185 25.41 -6.73 8.26
N TRP A 186 25.13 -6.77 9.56
CA TRP A 186 23.76 -6.91 10.06
C TRP A 186 22.88 -5.72 9.68
N ALA A 187 23.38 -4.49 9.81
CA ALA A 187 22.68 -3.28 9.42
C ALA A 187 22.37 -3.26 7.92
N ASP A 188 23.31 -3.67 7.07
CA ASP A 188 23.12 -3.77 5.62
C ASP A 188 22.03 -4.79 5.26
N PHE A 189 22.00 -5.94 5.92
CA PHE A 189 20.93 -6.93 5.74
C PHE A 189 19.56 -6.36 6.11
N VAL A 190 19.44 -5.74 7.29
CA VAL A 190 18.17 -5.14 7.75
C VAL A 190 17.72 -4.04 6.78
N ALA A 191 18.63 -3.19 6.33
CA ALA A 191 18.32 -2.15 5.34
C ALA A 191 17.85 -2.75 4.00
N GLY A 192 18.51 -3.79 3.50
CA GLY A 192 18.13 -4.47 2.28
C GLY A 192 16.77 -5.17 2.37
N LEU A 193 16.48 -5.82 3.51
CA LEU A 193 15.19 -6.45 3.78
C LEU A 193 14.06 -5.40 3.80
N ASN A 194 14.26 -4.32 4.56
CA ASN A 194 13.29 -3.23 4.67
C ASN A 194 13.04 -2.54 3.32
N GLU A 195 14.10 -2.31 2.53
CA GLU A 195 13.97 -1.73 1.19
C GLU A 195 13.15 -2.65 0.28
N ARG A 196 13.38 -3.97 0.32
CA ARG A 196 12.63 -4.92 -0.51
C ARG A 196 11.13 -4.92 -0.20
N ILE A 197 10.78 -4.84 1.08
CA ILE A 197 9.37 -4.74 1.53
C ILE A 197 8.78 -3.38 1.11
N ALA A 198 9.53 -2.30 1.30
CA ALA A 198 9.11 -0.97 0.90
C ALA A 198 8.85 -0.86 -0.61
N LEU A 199 9.72 -1.48 -1.44
CA LEU A 199 9.56 -1.53 -2.88
C LEU A 199 8.27 -2.24 -3.31
N ALA A 200 7.87 -3.34 -2.64
CA ALA A 200 6.62 -4.03 -2.97
C ALA A 200 5.40 -3.09 -2.82
N VAL A 201 5.33 -2.37 -1.69
CA VAL A 201 4.27 -1.40 -1.42
C VAL A 201 4.36 -0.20 -2.38
N GLU A 202 5.56 0.32 -2.64
CA GLU A 202 5.76 1.45 -3.53
C GLU A 202 5.41 1.11 -4.98
N GLN A 203 5.71 -0.10 -5.45
CA GLN A 203 5.35 -0.54 -6.80
C GLN A 203 3.85 -0.71 -6.96
N LEU A 204 3.16 -1.28 -5.97
CA LEU A 204 1.70 -1.33 -5.92
C LEU A 204 1.10 0.09 -6.01
N TRP A 205 1.59 1.01 -5.18
CA TRP A 205 1.13 2.39 -5.16
C TRP A 205 1.41 3.11 -6.50
N THR A 206 2.61 2.94 -7.02
CA THR A 206 3.03 3.52 -8.32
C THR A 206 2.19 2.97 -9.45
N MET A 207 1.91 1.66 -9.46
CA MET A 207 1.10 1.00 -10.48
C MET A 207 -0.30 1.62 -10.55
N VAL A 208 -0.98 1.77 -9.41
CA VAL A 208 -2.30 2.44 -9.36
C VAL A 208 -2.24 3.86 -9.93
N ALA A 209 -1.22 4.63 -9.53
CA ALA A 209 -1.05 6.00 -10.00
C ALA A 209 -0.76 6.08 -11.52
N VAL A 210 0.07 5.17 -12.03
CA VAL A 210 0.40 5.08 -13.46
C VAL A 210 -0.81 4.65 -14.28
N CYS A 211 -1.60 3.69 -13.81
CA CYS A 211 -2.87 3.32 -14.45
C CYS A 211 -3.80 4.53 -14.57
N GLY A 212 -3.95 5.31 -13.49
CA GLY A 212 -4.73 6.55 -13.50
C GLY A 212 -4.23 7.56 -14.54
N ARG A 213 -2.91 7.88 -14.54
CA ARG A 213 -2.30 8.84 -15.47
C ARG A 213 -2.43 8.46 -16.95
N ASN A 214 -2.62 7.17 -17.24
CA ASN A 214 -2.74 6.65 -18.60
C ASN A 214 -4.20 6.34 -18.96
N HIS A 215 -5.16 7.05 -18.35
CA HIS A 215 -6.60 6.96 -18.64
C HIS A 215 -7.25 5.59 -18.37
N ALA A 216 -6.58 4.63 -17.74
CA ALA A 216 -7.18 3.32 -17.41
C ALA A 216 -8.35 3.46 -16.41
N LEU A 217 -8.35 4.54 -15.62
CA LEU A 217 -9.37 4.87 -14.62
C LEU A 217 -10.29 6.03 -15.06
N GLY A 218 -10.34 6.33 -16.37
CA GLY A 218 -11.12 7.45 -16.92
C GLY A 218 -10.51 8.83 -16.67
N GLU A 219 -11.26 9.88 -17.02
CA GLU A 219 -10.79 11.28 -16.95
C GLU A 219 -10.49 11.74 -15.51
N THR A 220 -11.38 11.42 -14.56
CA THR A 220 -11.11 11.68 -13.14
C THR A 220 -9.91 10.87 -12.64
N GLY A 221 -9.73 9.67 -13.19
CA GLY A 221 -8.58 8.80 -12.93
C GLY A 221 -7.24 9.44 -13.29
N VAL A 222 -7.19 10.31 -14.29
CA VAL A 222 -5.97 11.04 -14.66
C VAL A 222 -5.55 11.99 -13.54
N VAL A 223 -6.49 12.81 -13.04
CA VAL A 223 -6.24 13.74 -11.92
C VAL A 223 -5.80 12.96 -10.68
N PHE A 224 -6.51 11.90 -10.35
CA PHE A 224 -6.15 11.01 -9.26
C PHE A 224 -4.74 10.43 -9.41
N GLY A 225 -4.41 9.90 -10.60
CA GLY A 225 -3.10 9.34 -10.88
C GLY A 225 -1.97 10.36 -10.76
N PHE A 226 -2.20 11.63 -11.10
CA PHE A 226 -1.21 12.69 -10.87
C PHE A 226 -1.07 13.04 -9.40
N GLU A 227 -2.18 13.21 -8.68
CA GLU A 227 -2.21 13.60 -7.28
C GLU A 227 -1.65 12.52 -6.36
N VAL A 228 -2.08 11.27 -6.53
CA VAL A 228 -1.71 10.21 -5.59
C VAL A 228 -0.29 9.70 -5.79
N HIS A 229 0.35 9.93 -6.95
CA HIS A 229 1.65 9.34 -7.28
C HIS A 229 2.76 9.67 -6.25
N PRO A 230 3.71 8.75 -5.97
CA PRO A 230 4.80 8.97 -5.02
C PRO A 230 5.59 10.27 -5.25
N GLY A 231 5.94 10.53 -6.51
CA GLY A 231 6.64 11.77 -6.90
C GLY A 231 5.88 13.09 -6.65
N ALA A 232 4.60 13.07 -6.27
CA ALA A 232 3.83 14.27 -5.89
C ALA A 232 4.01 14.67 -4.41
N VAL A 233 4.63 13.82 -3.59
CA VAL A 233 4.93 14.11 -2.19
C VAL A 233 5.79 15.38 -2.09
N GLY A 234 5.43 16.30 -1.20
CA GLY A 234 6.19 17.54 -0.96
C GLY A 234 6.01 18.66 -2.00
N ARG A 235 5.37 18.41 -3.15
CA ARG A 235 5.09 19.46 -4.16
C ARG A 235 4.11 20.54 -3.68
N GLN A 236 3.43 20.30 -2.57
CA GLN A 236 2.50 21.24 -1.93
C GLN A 236 3.20 22.46 -1.29
N VAL A 237 4.53 22.44 -1.16
CA VAL A 237 5.31 23.52 -0.52
C VAL A 237 5.79 24.59 -1.52
N SER A 238 5.73 24.34 -2.82
CA SER A 238 6.30 25.24 -3.85
C SER A 238 5.35 26.33 -4.35
N GLY A 239 4.48 26.84 -3.47
CA GLY A 239 3.62 28.00 -3.71
C GLY A 239 3.92 29.12 -2.73
N ARG A 240 5.11 29.72 -2.83
CA ARG A 240 5.44 31.02 -2.25
C ARG A 240 6.20 31.84 -3.27
#